data_AF-A0AA35WB81-F1
#
_entry.id   AF-A0AA35WB81-F1
#
_cell.length_a   1.000
_cell.length_b   1.000
_cell.length_c   1.000
_cell.angle_alpha   90.00
_cell.angle_beta   90.00
_cell.angle_gamma   90.00
#
_symmetry.space_group_name_H-M   'P 1'
#
loop_
_entity.id
_entity.type
_entity.pdbx_description
1 polymer ?
#
loop_
_entity_poly.entity_id
_entity_poly.type
_entity_poly.pdbx_seq_one_letter_code
_entity_poly.pdbx_strand_id
1 'polypeptide(L)'
;MRRNKDRLSHARSTMAYGKLSGPVGTHGTVPPSIEAAVCERLGLKAAPASTQILQRDRHAEYVTTLALIAASLEKFATEIRGLQRTEIREVSEHFPKGQPGSSSMPHKRNPELSERVCGLARLIRGHAVTALENVPCGTSATSATLPPNG
;
A
#
# COMPACT_ATOMS: atom_id res chain seq x y z
N MET A 1 11.46 -8.32 10.25
CA MET A 1 11.20 -7.02 9.60
C MET A 1 12.27 -6.57 8.61
N ARG A 2 13.54 -7.01 8.67
CA ARG A 2 14.58 -6.66 7.67
C ARG A 2 14.15 -6.96 6.22
N ARG A 3 13.75 -8.20 5.93
CA ARG A 3 13.20 -8.58 4.61
C ARG A 3 12.06 -7.69 4.11
N ASN A 4 11.21 -7.22 5.02
CA ASN A 4 10.08 -6.35 4.69
C ASN A 4 10.53 -4.91 4.37
N LYS A 5 11.60 -4.43 5.02
CA LYS A 5 12.25 -3.16 4.67
C LYS A 5 12.83 -3.21 3.26
N ASP A 6 13.48 -4.32 2.90
CA ASP A 6 14.08 -4.49 1.58
C ASP A 6 12.99 -4.52 0.49
N ARG A 7 11.91 -5.28 0.72
CA ARG A 7 10.73 -5.31 -0.16
C ARG A 7 10.09 -3.93 -0.32
N LEU A 8 9.92 -3.18 0.76
CA LEU A 8 9.35 -1.83 0.70
C LEU A 8 10.24 -0.86 -0.08
N SER A 9 11.56 -0.99 0.09
CA SER A 9 12.53 -0.17 -0.65
C SER A 9 12.46 -0.47 -2.15
N HIS A 10 12.36 -1.76 -2.50
CA HIS A 10 12.15 -2.20 -3.89
C HIS A 10 10.84 -1.66 -4.45
N ALA A 11 9.71 -1.91 -3.77
CA ALA A 11 8.38 -1.48 -4.22
C ALA A 11 8.28 0.05 -4.36
N ARG A 12 8.91 0.82 -3.45
CA ARG A 12 9.03 2.28 -3.58
C ARG A 12 9.77 2.66 -4.85
N SER A 13 10.86 1.96 -5.17
CA SER A 13 11.64 2.23 -6.39
C SER A 13 10.86 1.86 -7.67
N THR A 14 10.05 0.79 -7.65
CA THR A 14 9.18 0.42 -8.77
C THR A 14 8.08 1.46 -8.98
N MET A 15 7.55 2.02 -7.90
CA MET A 15 6.45 2.99 -7.95
C MET A 15 6.92 4.42 -8.25
N ALA A 16 8.20 4.75 -8.06
CA ALA A 16 8.79 6.09 -8.24
C ALA A 16 9.00 6.46 -9.72
N TYR A 17 7.95 6.35 -10.52
CA TYR A 17 7.95 6.70 -11.94
C TYR A 17 6.89 7.77 -12.25
N GLY A 18 7.29 8.76 -13.03
CA GLY A 18 6.43 9.79 -13.58
C GLY A 18 6.11 9.54 -15.05
N LYS A 19 5.10 10.26 -15.54
CA LYS A 19 4.61 10.14 -16.91
C LYS A 19 4.11 11.50 -17.41
N LEU A 20 4.64 11.93 -18.56
CA LEU A 20 4.25 13.13 -19.32
C LEU A 20 4.34 12.87 -20.84
N SER A 21 3.92 11.69 -21.29
CA SER A 21 4.07 11.21 -22.68
C SER A 21 2.88 11.53 -23.62
N GLY A 22 1.92 12.34 -23.17
CA GLY A 22 0.71 12.69 -23.92
C GLY A 22 -0.43 11.64 -23.83
N PRO A 23 -1.52 11.81 -24.62
CA PRO A 23 -2.77 11.06 -24.46
C PRO A 23 -2.63 9.55 -24.64
N VAL A 24 -1.76 9.11 -25.56
CA VAL A 24 -1.54 7.69 -25.89
C VAL A 24 -0.12 7.20 -25.63
N GLY A 25 0.76 8.07 -25.12
CA GLY A 25 2.12 7.68 -24.76
C GLY A 25 3.17 7.74 -25.87
N THR A 26 2.85 8.39 -26.99
CA THR A 26 3.71 8.50 -28.17
C THR A 26 4.60 9.74 -28.19
N HIS A 27 4.55 10.59 -27.16
CA HIS A 27 5.28 11.87 -27.12
C HIS A 27 4.94 12.85 -28.26
N GLY A 28 3.81 12.67 -28.95
CA GLY A 28 3.42 13.53 -30.07
C GLY A 28 3.15 14.98 -29.68
N THR A 29 2.76 15.24 -28.43
CA THR A 29 2.48 16.60 -27.91
C THR A 29 3.56 17.11 -26.96
N VAL A 30 4.26 16.19 -26.28
CA VAL A 30 5.25 16.53 -25.24
C VAL A 30 6.55 15.80 -25.53
N PRO A 31 7.64 16.53 -25.82
CA PRO A 31 8.96 15.94 -26.04
C PRO A 31 9.44 15.14 -24.81
N PRO A 32 10.15 14.01 -25.01
CA PRO A 32 10.69 13.20 -23.91
C PRO A 32 11.64 13.97 -22.97
N SER A 33 12.33 15.00 -23.48
CA SER A 33 13.21 15.86 -22.68
C SER A 33 12.47 16.63 -21.59
N ILE A 34 11.21 17.03 -21.85
CA ILE A 34 10.37 17.71 -20.86
C ILE A 34 9.94 16.73 -19.77
N GLU A 35 9.54 15.51 -20.15
CA GLU A 35 9.18 14.47 -19.17
C GLU A 35 10.37 14.16 -18.25
N ALA A 36 11.56 13.98 -18.82
CA ALA A 36 12.77 13.72 -18.04
C ALA A 36 13.07 14.87 -17.07
N ALA A 37 13.05 16.12 -17.54
CA ALA A 37 13.34 17.30 -16.72
C ALA A 37 12.32 17.49 -15.58
N VAL A 38 11.03 17.24 -15.83
CA VAL A 38 10.00 17.35 -14.79
C VAL A 38 10.10 16.19 -13.80
N CYS A 39 10.32 14.96 -14.27
CA CYS A 39 10.49 13.81 -13.39
C CYS A 39 11.71 14.00 -12.47
N GLU A 40 12.84 14.47 -13.01
CA GLU A 40 14.05 14.75 -12.23
C GLU A 40 13.79 15.79 -11.13
N ARG A 41 13.11 16.91 -11.45
CA ARG A 41 12.74 17.93 -10.46
C ARG A 41 11.82 17.39 -9.36
N LEU A 42 11.02 16.37 -9.64
CA LEU A 42 10.13 15.71 -8.68
C LEU A 42 10.78 14.50 -7.97
N GLY A 43 12.04 14.17 -8.29
CA GLY A 43 12.73 12.98 -7.75
C GLY A 43 12.15 11.65 -8.24
N LEU A 44 11.54 11.65 -9.43
CA LEU A 44 10.95 10.49 -10.08
C LEU A 44 11.76 10.09 -11.32
N LYS A 45 11.59 8.84 -11.76
CA LYS A 45 12.12 8.36 -13.04
C LYS A 45 11.07 8.52 -14.14
N ALA A 46 11.47 8.92 -15.35
CA ALA A 46 10.56 8.89 -16.49
C ALA A 46 10.20 7.43 -16.85
N ALA A 47 8.93 7.16 -17.13
CA ALA A 47 8.49 5.83 -17.54
C ALA A 47 9.04 5.49 -18.94
N PRO A 48 9.77 4.38 -19.13
CA PRO A 48 10.38 4.05 -20.42
C PRO A 48 9.36 3.78 -21.52
N ALA A 49 8.19 3.29 -21.14
CA ALA A 49 7.02 3.17 -21.99
C ALA A 49 5.77 3.37 -21.12
N SER A 50 4.80 4.11 -21.62
CA SER A 50 3.52 4.30 -20.94
C SER A 50 2.39 4.52 -21.96
N THR A 51 1.14 4.38 -21.54
CA THR A 51 -0.04 4.49 -22.44
C THR A 51 -0.74 5.84 -22.27
N GLN A 52 -2.01 5.89 -21.85
CA GLN A 52 -2.63 7.09 -21.25
C GLN A 52 -2.36 7.16 -19.74
N ILE A 53 -2.04 6.03 -19.11
CA ILE A 53 -1.75 5.94 -17.68
C ILE A 53 -0.37 5.31 -17.46
N LEU A 54 0.14 5.38 -16.24
CA LEU A 54 1.24 4.52 -15.81
C LEU A 54 0.69 3.10 -15.61
N GLN A 55 1.46 2.10 -15.97
CA GLN A 55 1.06 0.70 -15.79
C GLN A 55 0.76 0.42 -14.31
N ARG A 56 -0.38 -0.24 -14.05
CA ARG A 56 -0.93 -0.44 -12.70
C ARG A 56 -0.31 -1.63 -11.97
N ASP A 57 0.45 -2.47 -12.66
CA ASP A 57 1.33 -3.48 -12.06
C ASP A 57 2.25 -2.88 -10.97
N ARG A 58 2.79 -1.68 -11.21
CA ARG A 58 3.61 -0.94 -10.23
C ARG A 58 2.84 -0.61 -8.95
N HIS A 59 1.56 -0.26 -9.09
CA HIS A 59 0.69 0.04 -7.97
C HIS A 59 0.32 -1.24 -7.21
N ALA A 60 0.04 -2.32 -7.95
CA ALA A 60 -0.24 -3.63 -7.38
C ALA A 60 0.94 -4.17 -6.57
N GLU A 61 2.18 -4.06 -7.07
CA GLU A 61 3.38 -4.45 -6.31
C GLU A 61 3.50 -3.64 -5.00
N TYR A 62 3.25 -2.34 -5.06
CA TYR A 62 3.31 -1.47 -3.88
C TYR A 62 2.28 -1.85 -2.83
N VAL A 63 1.01 -2.00 -3.21
CA VAL A 63 -0.07 -2.34 -2.27
C VAL A 63 0.08 -3.75 -1.72
N THR A 64 0.48 -4.72 -2.54
CA THR A 64 0.73 -6.10 -2.09
C THR A 64 1.91 -6.18 -1.12
N THR A 65 2.96 -5.37 -1.32
CA THR A 65 4.07 -5.25 -0.38
C THR A 65 3.60 -4.70 0.97
N LEU A 66 2.76 -3.67 0.98
CA LEU A 66 2.15 -3.14 2.21
C LEU A 66 1.29 -4.19 2.92
N ALA A 67 0.50 -4.96 2.18
CA ALA A 67 -0.31 -6.05 2.72
C ALA A 67 0.55 -7.15 3.38
N LEU A 68 1.71 -7.46 2.81
CA LEU A 68 2.65 -8.43 3.38
C LEU A 68 3.31 -7.93 4.68
N ILE A 69 3.61 -6.63 4.74
CA ILE A 69 4.09 -5.97 5.96
C ILE A 69 2.99 -6.03 7.03
N ALA A 70 1.76 -5.68 6.66
CA ALA A 70 0.61 -5.70 7.56
C ALA A 70 0.34 -7.11 8.11
N ALA A 71 0.42 -8.16 7.28
CA ALA A 71 0.31 -9.55 7.72
C ALA A 71 1.42 -9.95 8.72
N SER A 72 2.64 -9.44 8.52
CA SER A 72 3.74 -9.65 9.45
C SER A 72 3.51 -8.95 10.80
N LEU A 73 2.87 -7.78 10.78
CA LEU A 73 2.46 -7.06 12.00
C LEU A 73 1.30 -7.76 12.71
N GLU A 74 0.31 -8.29 11.97
CA GLU A 74 -0.77 -9.09 12.54
C GLU A 74 -0.25 -10.34 13.25
N LYS A 75 0.79 -10.99 12.70
CA LYS A 75 1.46 -12.12 13.39
C LYS A 75 1.99 -11.70 14.77
N PHE A 76 2.70 -10.57 14.85
CA PHE A 76 3.23 -10.09 16.13
C PHE A 76 2.13 -9.66 17.10
N ALA A 77 1.12 -8.95 16.60
CA ALA A 77 -0.03 -8.55 17.40
C ALA A 77 -0.81 -9.76 17.93
N THR A 78 -0.97 -10.82 17.12
CA THR A 78 -1.63 -12.06 17.54
C THR A 78 -0.86 -12.76 18.66
N GLU A 79 0.48 -12.77 18.58
CA GLU A 79 1.33 -13.31 19.63
C GLU A 79 1.20 -12.51 20.93
N ILE A 80 1.27 -11.18 20.86
CA ILE A 80 1.10 -10.29 22.03
C ILE A 80 -0.26 -10.54 22.68
N ARG A 81 -1.33 -10.68 21.90
CA ARG A 81 -2.67 -11.00 22.40
C ARG A 81 -2.72 -12.36 23.10
N GLY A 82 -1.98 -13.35 22.59
CA GLY A 82 -1.85 -14.67 23.20
C GLY A 82 -1.14 -14.61 24.55
N LEU A 83 0.01 -13.95 24.60
CA LEU A 83 0.84 -13.82 25.81
C LEU A 83 0.19 -12.95 26.90
N GLN A 84 -0.67 -12.01 26.51
CA GLN A 84 -1.42 -11.15 27.45
C GLN A 84 -2.68 -11.82 28.03
N ARG A 85 -3.01 -13.04 27.60
CA ARG A 85 -4.14 -13.79 28.19
C ARG A 85 -3.97 -13.98 29.69
N THR A 86 -5.08 -13.97 30.41
CA THR A 86 -5.13 -14.01 31.87
C THR A 86 -4.42 -15.22 32.47
N GLU A 87 -4.40 -16.33 31.73
CA GLU A 87 -3.79 -17.60 32.11
C GLU A 87 -2.26 -17.62 31.94
N ILE A 88 -1.73 -16.80 31.02
CA ILE A 88 -0.29 -16.76 30.66
C ILE A 88 0.38 -15.54 31.30
N ARG A 89 -0.12 -14.33 31.02
CA ARG A 89 0.35 -13.04 31.59
C ARG A 89 1.87 -12.81 31.51
N GLU A 90 2.51 -13.29 30.44
CA GLU A 90 3.96 -13.10 30.23
C GLU A 90 4.29 -11.71 29.68
N VAL A 91 3.39 -11.14 28.87
CA VAL A 91 3.56 -9.83 28.23
C VAL A 91 2.30 -9.00 28.46
N SER A 92 2.47 -7.68 28.58
CA SER A 92 1.36 -6.74 28.67
C SER A 92 1.66 -5.49 27.85
N GLU A 93 0.66 -5.02 27.11
CA GLU A 93 0.71 -3.70 26.47
C GLU A 93 0.93 -2.59 27.51
N HIS A 94 1.53 -1.49 27.07
CA HIS A 94 1.72 -0.34 27.94
C HIS A 94 0.37 0.35 28.22
N PHE A 95 -0.01 0.40 29.49
CA PHE A 95 -1.16 1.16 29.97
C PHE A 95 -0.68 2.42 30.71
N PRO A 96 -1.00 3.63 30.26
CA PRO A 96 -0.71 4.86 30.98
C PRO A 96 -1.33 4.85 32.38
N LYS A 97 -0.64 5.47 33.35
CA LYS A 97 -1.20 5.67 34.69
C LYS A 97 -2.52 6.44 34.58
N GLY A 98 -3.59 5.82 35.09
CA GLY A 98 -4.94 6.40 35.08
C GLY A 98 -5.81 6.01 33.89
N GLN A 99 -5.31 5.23 32.92
CA GLN A 99 -6.17 4.70 31.85
C GLN A 99 -7.06 3.57 32.41
N PRO A 100 -8.39 3.73 32.44
CA PRO A 100 -9.30 2.65 32.79
C PRO A 100 -9.28 1.64 31.65
N GLY A 101 -8.86 0.39 31.91
CA GLY A 101 -8.83 -0.64 30.87
C GLY A 101 -10.23 -1.11 30.43
N SER A 102 -11.24 -0.89 31.27
CA SER A 102 -12.65 -1.09 30.95
C SER A 102 -13.52 -0.25 31.90
N SER A 103 -14.64 0.27 31.41
CA SER A 103 -15.58 1.10 32.19
C SER A 103 -16.21 0.35 33.37
N SER A 104 -16.33 -0.98 33.28
CA SER A 104 -17.02 -1.80 34.28
C SER A 104 -16.10 -2.62 35.17
N MET A 105 -14.82 -2.79 34.82
CA MET A 105 -13.87 -3.62 35.57
C MET A 105 -12.47 -2.98 35.63
N PRO A 106 -12.07 -2.42 36.78
CA PRO A 106 -10.77 -1.72 36.94
C PRO A 106 -9.54 -2.60 36.71
N HIS A 107 -9.68 -3.92 36.89
CA HIS A 107 -8.60 -4.89 36.73
C HIS A 107 -8.51 -5.48 35.31
N LYS A 108 -9.48 -5.19 34.42
CA LYS A 108 -9.52 -5.74 33.07
C LYS A 108 -8.61 -4.94 32.13
N ARG A 109 -7.53 -5.57 31.67
CA ARG A 109 -6.54 -4.98 30.76
C ARG A 109 -6.46 -5.77 29.45
N ASN A 110 -7.24 -5.36 28.46
CA ASN A 110 -7.28 -6.02 27.16
C ASN A 110 -6.18 -5.48 26.23
N PRO A 111 -5.59 -6.31 25.36
CA PRO A 111 -4.62 -5.89 24.34
C PRO A 111 -5.30 -5.17 23.16
N GLU A 112 -5.89 -4.00 23.42
CA GLU A 112 -6.69 -3.27 22.42
C GLU A 112 -5.83 -2.80 21.23
N LEU A 113 -4.59 -2.38 21.47
CA LEU A 113 -3.74 -1.88 20.38
C LEU A 113 -3.38 -3.00 19.41
N SER A 114 -3.02 -4.17 19.93
CA SER A 114 -2.77 -5.35 19.12
C SER A 114 -4.03 -5.80 18.37
N GLU A 115 -5.20 -5.71 18.99
CA GLU A 115 -6.48 -6.00 18.31
C GLU A 115 -6.76 -5.05 17.16
N ARG A 116 -6.54 -3.75 17.35
CA ARG A 116 -6.67 -2.75 16.28
C ARG A 116 -5.68 -3.02 15.14
N VAL A 117 -4.43 -3.40 15.45
CA VAL A 117 -3.44 -3.78 14.42
C VAL A 117 -3.92 -4.99 13.61
N CYS A 118 -4.46 -6.02 14.26
CA CYS A 118 -5.05 -7.17 13.56
C CYS A 118 -6.20 -6.75 12.63
N GLY A 119 -7.07 -5.84 13.08
CA GLY A 119 -8.18 -5.31 12.28
C GLY A 119 -7.70 -4.55 11.03
N LEU A 120 -6.78 -3.60 11.21
CA LEU A 120 -6.20 -2.83 10.10
C LEU A 120 -5.44 -3.71 9.11
N ALA A 121 -4.74 -4.73 9.58
CA ALA A 121 -4.02 -5.65 8.71
C ALA A 121 -4.95 -6.40 7.74
N ARG A 122 -6.17 -6.74 8.16
CA ARG A 122 -7.19 -7.37 7.31
C ARG A 122 -7.70 -6.42 6.24
N LEU A 123 -7.92 -5.15 6.58
CA LEU A 123 -8.34 -4.12 5.62
C LEU A 123 -7.29 -3.90 4.53
N ILE A 124 -6.01 -3.76 4.93
CA ILE A 124 -4.91 -3.57 3.97
C ILE A 124 -4.79 -4.76 3.01
N ARG A 125 -4.99 -6.00 3.50
CA ARG A 125 -5.02 -7.18 2.62
C ARG A 125 -6.17 -7.14 1.62
N GLY A 126 -7.35 -6.64 2.02
CA GLY A 126 -8.47 -6.45 1.10
C GLY A 126 -8.11 -5.54 -0.08
N HIS A 127 -7.41 -4.43 0.19
CA HIS A 127 -6.96 -3.51 -0.85
C HIS A 127 -5.94 -4.13 -1.84
N ALA A 128 -5.19 -5.16 -1.42
CA ALA A 128 -4.26 -5.84 -2.32
C ALA A 128 -4.98 -6.56 -3.46
N VAL A 129 -6.15 -7.15 -3.20
CA VAL A 129 -6.99 -7.79 -4.23
C VAL A 129 -7.46 -6.73 -5.23
N THR A 130 -8.05 -5.64 -4.73
CA THR A 130 -8.49 -4.52 -5.58
C THR A 130 -7.34 -3.94 -6.42
N ALA A 131 -6.13 -3.85 -5.86
CA ALA A 131 -4.97 -3.35 -6.60
C ALA A 131 -4.54 -4.30 -7.73
N LEU A 132 -4.62 -5.62 -7.51
CA LEU A 132 -4.36 -6.62 -8.55
C LEU A 132 -5.43 -6.60 -9.65
N GLU A 133 -6.70 -6.42 -9.29
CA GLU A 133 -7.81 -6.30 -10.23
C GLU A 133 -7.74 -5.02 -11.09
N ASN A 134 -7.01 -4.00 -10.65
CA ASN A 134 -6.74 -2.79 -11.44
C ASN A 134 -5.62 -2.96 -12.49
N VAL A 135 -4.87 -4.07 -12.46
CA VAL A 135 -3.80 -4.35 -13.42
C VAL A 135 -4.33 -4.57 -14.85
N PRO A 136 -5.39 -5.36 -15.09
CA PRO A 136 -6.01 -5.48 -16.41
C PRO A 136 -6.80 -4.20 -16.77
N CYS A 137 -6.09 -3.11 -17.05
CA CYS A 137 -6.67 -1.93 -17.66
C CYS A 137 -6.60 -2.06 -19.19
N GLY A 138 -7.76 -2.07 -19.86
CA GLY A 138 -7.84 -2.15 -21.32
C GLY A 138 -6.96 -1.10 -22.01
N THR A 139 -6.31 -1.53 -23.08
CA THR A 139 -5.09 -1.03 -23.75
C THR A 139 -4.98 0.44 -24.17
N SER A 140 -5.89 1.32 -23.75
CA SER A 140 -5.79 2.77 -24.00
C SER A 140 -6.46 3.64 -22.92
N ALA A 141 -6.63 3.10 -21.70
CA ALA A 141 -7.60 3.57 -20.69
C ALA A 141 -9.03 3.37 -21.20
N THR A 142 -9.64 2.21 -20.90
CA THR A 142 -11.04 1.83 -21.15
C THR A 142 -11.74 2.62 -22.26
N SER A 143 -11.46 2.28 -23.53
CA SER A 143 -12.14 2.77 -24.74
C SER A 143 -12.75 4.18 -24.62
N ALA A 144 -12.00 5.21 -24.96
CA ALA A 144 -12.63 6.38 -25.56
C ALA A 144 -13.36 5.88 -26.82
N THR A 145 -14.66 5.57 -26.69
CA THR A 145 -15.58 5.44 -27.81
C THR A 145 -15.64 6.81 -28.47
N LEU A 146 -14.69 7.08 -29.35
CA LEU A 146 -14.92 8.00 -30.45
C LEU A 146 -16.08 7.40 -31.25
N PRO A 147 -17.20 8.14 -31.44
CA PRO A 147 -18.25 7.68 -32.34
C PRO A 147 -17.63 7.43 -33.72
N PRO A 148 -18.07 6.38 -34.46
CA PRO A 148 -17.63 6.20 -35.83
C PRO A 148 -17.99 7.46 -36.62
N ASN A 149 -16.98 8.07 -37.24
CA ASN A 149 -17.10 9.27 -38.06
C ASN A 149 -18.31 9.17 -39.01
N GLY A 150 -19.10 10.25 -39.05
CA GLY A 150 -20.00 10.53 -40.18
C GLY A 150 -19.25 11.01 -41.41
#